data_AF-A0A1A8URY8-F1
#
_entry.id   AF-A0A1A8URY8-F1
#
_cell.length_a   1.000
_cell.length_b   1.000
_cell.length_c   1.000
_cell.angle_alpha   90.00
_cell.angle_beta   90.00
_cell.angle_gamma   90.00
#
_symmetry.space_group_name_H-M   'P 1'
#
loop_
_entity.id
_entity.type
_entity.pdbx_description
1 polymer ?
#
loop_
_entity_poly.entity_id
_entity_poly.type
_entity_poly.pdbx_seq_one_letter_code
_entity_poly.pdbx_strand_id
1 'polypeptide(L)'
;TNKALADSLNRAVDPRDPLVNRLLRMMATQAMSQAVYFSTGSEPEDQFFHYGLALDRYTHFTSPIRRYADMVVHRLLTAALATEQGAEPVEAPAGNKEMEELAEHINNKNRAAQRAQNLSIGLFQCLFFKERDPETDPRCVAGAVIYSIRDNGVLVFVPEYGVKGPVYLKNKEGQVVSVGPDGTCEWQSGSVQRHSDHIRTTSACGSATFRLFDHITVRVSVLSSSCHSDTLNMEVISNKPHRSSSTPQQVSSQGRNQLVQEVVRLAEEAQKETRKPKLSREEREFRQSKTPNLYSLLEEIRELSLLDPETEPRPPEGTQVDT
;
A
#
# COMPACT_ATOMS: atom_id res chain seq x y z
N THR A 1 -25.97 -8.53 3.34
CA THR A 1 -25.00 -9.55 3.79
C THR A 1 -23.70 -9.36 3.02
N ASN A 2 -22.57 -9.85 3.55
CA ASN A 2 -21.27 -9.78 2.88
C ASN A 2 -21.28 -10.42 1.47
N LYS A 3 -21.99 -11.55 1.31
CA LYS A 3 -22.18 -12.25 0.04
C LYS A 3 -22.90 -11.37 -1.00
N ALA A 4 -24.03 -10.77 -0.62
CA ALA A 4 -24.77 -9.90 -1.53
C ALA A 4 -23.95 -8.68 -1.99
N LEU A 5 -23.11 -8.13 -1.10
CA LEU A 5 -22.18 -7.05 -1.44
C LEU A 5 -21.06 -7.53 -2.38
N ALA A 6 -20.50 -8.72 -2.14
CA ALA A 6 -19.50 -9.30 -3.03
C ALA A 6 -20.08 -9.56 -4.43
N ASP A 7 -21.29 -10.12 -4.50
CA ASP A 7 -22.00 -10.42 -5.75
C ASP A 7 -22.40 -9.15 -6.50
N SER A 8 -22.77 -8.06 -5.82
CA SER A 8 -23.05 -6.78 -6.46
C SER A 8 -21.77 -6.14 -7.01
N LEU A 9 -20.67 -6.15 -6.24
CA LEU A 9 -19.36 -5.64 -6.68
C LEU A 9 -18.78 -6.46 -7.83
N ASN A 10 -19.00 -7.77 -7.88
CA ASN A 10 -18.58 -8.62 -8.99
C ASN A 10 -19.34 -8.32 -10.28
N ARG A 11 -20.61 -7.91 -10.18
CA ARG A 11 -21.44 -7.50 -11.34
C ARG A 11 -21.19 -6.06 -11.80
N ALA A 12 -20.65 -5.20 -10.93
CA ALA A 12 -20.41 -3.78 -11.23
C ALA A 12 -19.14 -3.56 -12.08
N VAL A 13 -19.13 -4.11 -13.30
CA VAL A 13 -18.03 -3.98 -14.27
C VAL A 13 -18.49 -3.11 -15.44
N ASP A 14 -17.79 -2.00 -15.71
CA ASP A 14 -17.99 -1.22 -16.94
C ASP A 14 -17.10 -1.83 -18.05
N PRO A 15 -17.67 -2.30 -19.17
CA PRO A 15 -16.90 -2.84 -20.30
C PRO A 15 -15.91 -1.84 -20.92
N ARG A 16 -16.16 -0.54 -20.77
CA ARG A 16 -15.33 0.53 -21.33
C ARG A 16 -14.18 0.95 -20.41
N ASP A 17 -14.32 0.69 -19.10
CA ASP A 17 -13.30 1.04 -18.12
C ASP A 17 -13.22 0.02 -16.97
N PRO A 18 -12.21 -0.87 -16.98
CA PRO A 18 -12.00 -1.84 -15.90
C PRO A 18 -11.54 -1.18 -14.59
N LEU A 19 -11.06 0.06 -14.60
CA LEU A 19 -10.60 0.75 -13.39
C LEU A 19 -11.76 1.13 -12.46
N VAL A 20 -12.96 1.39 -13.00
CA VAL A 20 -14.15 1.69 -12.19
C VAL A 20 -14.42 0.59 -11.16
N ASN A 21 -14.38 -0.69 -11.55
CA ASN A 21 -14.62 -1.79 -10.60
C ASN A 21 -13.58 -1.81 -9.48
N ARG A 22 -12.30 -1.56 -9.82
CA ARG A 22 -11.21 -1.49 -8.84
C ARG A 22 -11.42 -0.32 -7.85
N LEU A 23 -11.87 0.83 -8.34
CA LEU A 23 -12.18 2.00 -7.51
C LEU A 23 -13.38 1.74 -6.59
N LEU A 24 -14.45 1.14 -7.11
CA LEU A 24 -15.61 0.77 -6.30
C LEU A 24 -15.23 -0.19 -5.16
N ARG A 25 -14.41 -1.21 -5.45
CA ARG A 25 -13.88 -2.11 -4.42
C ARG A 25 -13.05 -1.36 -3.38
N MET A 26 -12.19 -0.46 -3.81
CA MET A 26 -11.36 0.35 -2.92
C MET A 26 -12.22 1.25 -2.01
N MET A 27 -13.24 1.90 -2.56
CA MET A 27 -14.20 2.70 -1.80
C MET A 27 -14.99 1.85 -0.81
N ALA A 28 -15.43 0.65 -1.22
CA ALA A 28 -16.10 -0.29 -0.34
C ALA A 28 -15.20 -0.70 0.84
N THR A 29 -13.92 -1.00 0.59
CA THR A 29 -12.95 -1.30 1.66
C THR A 29 -12.76 -0.12 2.62
N GLN A 30 -12.76 1.12 2.12
CA GLN A 30 -12.65 2.31 2.98
C GLN A 30 -13.89 2.54 3.85
N ALA A 31 -15.05 2.06 3.43
CA ALA A 31 -16.28 2.15 4.21
C ALA A 31 -16.43 1.03 5.25
N MET A 32 -15.57 0.01 5.23
CA MET A 32 -15.60 -1.07 6.21
C MET A 32 -14.97 -0.65 7.54
N SER A 33 -15.46 -1.22 8.64
CA SER A 33 -14.83 -1.09 9.95
C SER A 33 -13.48 -1.80 9.98
N GLN A 34 -12.54 -1.24 10.75
CA GLN A 34 -11.24 -1.88 10.96
C GLN A 34 -11.41 -3.09 11.87
N ALA A 35 -10.85 -4.24 11.47
CA ALA A 35 -10.78 -5.43 12.32
C ALA A 35 -9.87 -5.18 13.54
N VAL A 36 -10.30 -5.67 14.69
CA VAL A 36 -9.61 -5.51 15.98
C VAL A 36 -9.49 -6.86 16.68
N TYR A 37 -8.42 -7.04 17.45
CA TYR A 37 -8.34 -8.11 18.44
C TYR A 37 -9.17 -7.74 19.66
N PHE A 38 -9.79 -8.73 20.30
CA PHE A 38 -10.54 -8.55 21.54
C PHE A 38 -10.42 -9.83 22.40
N SER A 39 -10.80 -9.75 23.67
CA SER A 39 -10.85 -10.88 24.58
C SER A 39 -12.23 -11.51 24.54
N THR A 40 -12.33 -12.85 24.54
CA THR A 40 -13.65 -13.52 24.56
C THR A 40 -14.47 -13.22 25.82
N GLY A 41 -13.83 -12.72 26.89
CA GLY A 41 -14.53 -12.24 28.08
C GLY A 41 -14.98 -10.78 28.03
N SER A 42 -14.54 -9.99 27.04
CA SER A 42 -14.86 -8.55 26.93
C SER A 42 -16.05 -8.28 26.00
N GLU A 43 -16.33 -9.18 25.05
CA GLU A 43 -17.40 -9.03 24.07
C GLU A 43 -18.39 -10.21 24.14
N PRO A 44 -19.68 -9.99 23.81
CA PRO A 44 -20.64 -11.07 23.70
C PRO A 44 -20.40 -11.92 22.44
N GLU A 45 -20.81 -13.19 22.50
CA GLU A 45 -20.48 -14.20 21.48
C GLU A 45 -21.09 -13.90 20.10
N ASP A 46 -22.21 -13.17 20.04
CA ASP A 46 -22.83 -12.72 18.81
C ASP A 46 -21.97 -11.72 18.01
N GLN A 47 -20.96 -11.12 18.65
CA GLN A 47 -20.00 -10.22 18.02
C GLN A 47 -18.71 -10.90 17.53
N PHE A 48 -18.54 -12.22 17.74
CA PHE A 48 -17.29 -12.90 17.36
C PHE A 48 -17.13 -13.10 15.84
N PHE A 49 -18.20 -12.88 15.09
CA PHE A 49 -18.24 -13.07 13.64
C PHE A 49 -17.35 -12.07 12.89
N HIS A 50 -16.56 -12.59 11.96
CA HIS A 50 -15.67 -11.81 11.10
C HIS A 50 -16.32 -11.51 9.73
N TYR A 51 -16.89 -10.31 9.58
CA TYR A 51 -17.64 -9.88 8.39
C TYR A 51 -16.90 -10.09 7.06
N GLY A 52 -15.62 -9.68 7.00
CA GLY A 52 -14.85 -9.74 5.75
C GLY A 52 -14.44 -11.15 5.31
N LEU A 53 -14.45 -12.12 6.24
CA LEU A 53 -14.06 -13.52 5.96
C LEU A 53 -15.25 -14.47 5.96
N ALA A 54 -16.42 -14.01 6.38
CA ALA A 54 -17.62 -14.84 6.52
C ALA A 54 -17.42 -16.03 7.48
N LEU A 55 -16.73 -15.80 8.60
CA LEU A 55 -16.43 -16.82 9.62
C LEU A 55 -17.04 -16.43 10.97
N ASP A 56 -17.60 -17.39 11.70
CA ASP A 56 -18.19 -17.14 13.02
C ASP A 56 -17.15 -16.80 14.09
N ARG A 57 -15.94 -17.33 13.96
CA ARG A 57 -14.81 -17.04 14.85
C ARG A 57 -13.52 -17.01 14.02
N TYR A 58 -12.63 -16.09 14.35
CA TYR A 58 -11.36 -15.95 13.66
C TYR A 58 -10.27 -15.47 14.61
N THR A 59 -9.05 -15.99 14.44
CA THR A 59 -7.84 -15.48 15.09
C THR A 59 -6.63 -15.69 14.19
N HIS A 60 -5.56 -14.94 14.44
CA HIS A 60 -4.29 -15.15 13.75
C HIS A 60 -3.42 -16.18 14.49
N PHE A 61 -2.65 -16.96 13.72
CA PHE A 61 -1.77 -18.01 14.27
C PHE A 61 -0.44 -18.18 13.51
N THR A 62 -0.40 -17.82 12.23
CA THR A 62 0.61 -18.32 11.28
C THR A 62 1.94 -17.55 11.26
N SER A 63 2.12 -16.47 12.03
CA SER A 63 3.31 -15.62 11.92
C SER A 63 3.78 -15.03 13.27
N PRO A 64 4.11 -15.88 14.27
CA PRO A 64 4.57 -15.44 15.60
C PRO A 64 5.78 -14.50 15.58
N ILE A 65 6.64 -14.59 14.55
CA ILE A 65 7.83 -13.74 14.41
C ILE A 65 7.45 -12.27 14.21
N ARG A 66 6.32 -11.96 13.55
CA ARG A 66 5.93 -10.58 13.20
C ARG A 66 4.69 -10.07 13.94
N ARG A 67 3.95 -10.94 14.64
CA ARG A 67 2.72 -10.58 15.36
C ARG A 67 2.72 -11.20 16.74
N TYR A 68 2.64 -10.36 17.76
CA TYR A 68 2.56 -10.83 19.15
C TYR A 68 1.25 -11.56 19.44
N ALA A 69 0.14 -11.22 18.76
CA ALA A 69 -1.12 -11.95 18.86
C ALA A 69 -0.95 -13.45 18.56
N ASP A 70 -0.18 -13.79 17.51
CA ASP A 70 0.10 -15.18 17.16
C ASP A 70 0.83 -15.89 18.32
N MET A 71 1.83 -15.24 18.95
CA MET A 71 2.54 -15.79 20.12
C MET A 71 1.60 -16.11 21.29
N VAL A 72 0.60 -15.26 21.54
CA VAL A 72 -0.41 -15.51 22.58
C VAL A 72 -1.25 -16.73 22.24
N VAL A 73 -1.71 -16.85 20.99
CA VAL A 73 -2.48 -18.01 20.52
C VAL A 73 -1.66 -19.30 20.61
N HIS A 74 -0.37 -19.28 20.24
CA HIS A 74 0.53 -20.42 20.40
C HIS A 74 0.64 -20.88 21.86
N ARG A 75 0.75 -19.93 22.80
CA ARG A 75 0.78 -20.23 24.25
C ARG A 75 -0.53 -20.83 24.74
N LEU A 76 -1.66 -20.22 24.38
CA LEU A 76 -3.00 -20.70 24.74
C LEU A 76 -3.27 -22.10 24.21
N LEU A 77 -2.91 -22.37 22.95
CA LEU A 77 -3.08 -23.68 22.33
C LEU A 77 -2.20 -24.74 23.02
N THR A 78 -0.95 -24.40 23.35
CA THR A 78 -0.05 -25.32 24.06
C THR A 78 -0.58 -25.65 25.46
N ALA A 79 -1.10 -24.65 26.19
CA ALA A 79 -1.72 -24.87 27.49
C ALA A 79 -2.98 -25.75 27.38
N ALA A 80 -3.85 -25.49 26.39
CA ALA A 80 -5.05 -26.30 26.16
C ALA A 80 -4.72 -27.77 25.88
N LEU A 81 -3.70 -28.05 25.06
CA LEU A 81 -3.25 -29.41 24.78
C LEU A 81 -2.64 -30.09 26.02
N ALA A 82 -1.90 -29.36 26.85
CA ALA A 82 -1.35 -29.89 28.10
C ALA A 82 -2.45 -30.27 29.10
N THR A 83 -3.49 -29.43 29.22
CA THR A 83 -4.68 -29.72 30.05
C THR A 83 -5.43 -30.95 29.56
N GLU A 84 -5.60 -31.11 28.24
CA GLU A 84 -6.24 -32.30 27.66
C GLU A 84 -5.47 -33.59 27.96
N GLN A 85 -4.13 -33.52 28.01
CA GLN A 85 -3.25 -34.64 28.30
C GLN A 85 -3.12 -34.96 29.80
N GLY A 86 -3.82 -34.24 30.68
CA GLY A 86 -3.76 -34.44 32.13
C GLY A 86 -2.43 -34.05 32.79
N ALA A 87 -1.61 -33.24 32.10
CA ALA A 87 -0.43 -32.63 32.69
C ALA A 87 -0.85 -31.51 33.66
N GLU A 88 0.01 -31.21 34.64
CA GLU A 88 -0.19 -30.05 35.53
C GLU A 88 -0.47 -28.80 34.69
N PRO A 89 -1.50 -28.00 35.03
CA PRO A 89 -1.88 -26.86 34.23
C PRO A 89 -0.69 -25.90 34.15
N VAL A 90 -0.11 -25.80 32.96
CA VAL A 90 0.76 -24.68 32.59
C VAL A 90 -0.10 -23.44 32.84
N GLU A 91 0.33 -22.55 33.75
CA GLU A 91 -0.44 -21.38 34.16
C GLU A 91 -1.15 -20.74 32.96
N ALA A 92 -2.48 -20.63 33.05
CA ALA A 92 -3.27 -20.02 32.00
C ALA A 92 -2.67 -18.63 31.69
N PRO A 93 -2.40 -18.29 30.42
CA PRO A 93 -1.76 -17.04 30.10
C PRO A 93 -2.78 -15.92 30.32
N ALA A 94 -2.71 -15.29 31.49
CA ALA A 94 -3.40 -14.06 31.87
C ALA A 94 -4.95 -14.10 31.96
N GLY A 95 -5.51 -13.32 32.88
CA GLY A 95 -6.96 -13.20 33.07
C GLY A 95 -7.66 -12.45 31.93
N ASN A 96 -8.99 -12.53 31.85
CA ASN A 96 -9.77 -11.86 30.79
C ASN A 96 -9.49 -10.35 30.67
N LYS A 97 -9.30 -9.68 31.80
CA LYS A 97 -8.95 -8.26 31.86
C LYS A 97 -7.55 -7.97 31.30
N GLU A 98 -6.57 -8.79 31.65
CA GLU A 98 -5.19 -8.65 31.15
C GLU A 98 -5.14 -8.93 29.63
N MET A 99 -5.94 -9.89 29.15
CA MET A 99 -6.10 -10.16 27.73
C MET A 99 -6.77 -9.00 26.96
N GLU A 100 -7.74 -8.33 27.58
CA GLU A 100 -8.37 -7.14 27.00
C GLU A 100 -7.38 -5.98 26.85
N GLU A 101 -6.64 -5.67 27.92
CA GLU A 101 -5.59 -4.63 27.91
C GLU A 101 -4.49 -4.96 26.87
N LEU A 102 -4.11 -6.22 26.77
CA LEU A 102 -3.14 -6.68 25.77
C LEU A 102 -3.68 -6.55 24.34
N ALA A 103 -4.94 -6.93 24.11
CA ALA A 103 -5.58 -6.81 22.80
C ALA A 103 -5.64 -5.34 22.37
N GLU A 104 -6.01 -4.43 23.28
CA GLU A 104 -6.02 -2.99 23.01
C GLU A 104 -4.61 -2.48 22.67
N HIS A 105 -3.59 -2.91 23.41
CA HIS A 105 -2.20 -2.57 23.13
C HIS A 105 -1.77 -3.01 21.72
N ILE A 106 -2.06 -4.26 21.34
CA ILE A 106 -1.74 -4.80 20.01
C ILE A 106 -2.48 -4.03 18.92
N ASN A 107 -3.77 -3.71 19.12
CA ASN A 107 -4.56 -2.91 18.18
C ASN A 107 -3.95 -1.51 17.98
N ASN A 108 -3.54 -0.85 19.07
CA ASN A 108 -2.88 0.45 19.03
C ASN A 108 -1.55 0.41 18.28
N LYS A 109 -0.72 -0.62 18.53
CA LYS A 109 0.54 -0.84 17.80
C LYS A 109 0.32 -1.14 16.33
N ASN A 110 -0.69 -1.95 15.98
CA ASN A 110 -1.05 -2.24 14.60
C ASN A 110 -1.48 -0.96 13.84
N ARG A 111 -2.33 -0.13 14.46
CA ARG A 111 -2.71 1.19 13.91
C ARG A 111 -1.50 2.11 13.72
N ALA A 112 -0.59 2.16 14.69
CA ALA A 112 0.63 2.96 14.60
C ALA A 112 1.56 2.46 13.47
N ALA A 113 1.76 1.15 13.34
CA ALA A 113 2.57 0.55 12.29
C ALA A 113 2.01 0.86 10.89
N GLN A 114 0.70 0.72 10.68
CA GLN A 114 0.06 1.07 9.40
C GLN A 114 0.21 2.56 9.07
N ARG A 115 0.07 3.45 10.07
CA ARG A 115 0.31 4.89 9.87
C ARG A 115 1.75 5.17 9.47
N ALA A 116 2.73 4.58 10.15
CA ALA A 116 4.14 4.75 9.83
C ALA A 116 4.47 4.26 8.42
N GLN A 117 3.91 3.11 8.02
CA GLN A 117 4.05 2.58 6.65
C GLN A 117 3.48 3.56 5.61
N ASN A 118 2.26 4.07 5.83
CA ASN A 118 1.63 5.02 4.91
C ASN A 118 2.42 6.32 4.78
N LEU A 119 2.96 6.84 5.89
CA LEU A 119 3.83 8.03 5.89
C LEU A 119 5.14 7.77 5.14
N SER A 120 5.75 6.59 5.31
CA SER A 120 6.95 6.21 4.58
C SER A 120 6.69 6.12 3.07
N ILE A 121 5.57 5.51 2.64
CA ILE A 121 5.17 5.47 1.23
C ILE A 121 5.02 6.90 0.69
N GLY A 122 4.31 7.78 1.41
CA GLY A 122 4.13 9.18 1.01
C GLY A 122 5.46 9.93 0.88
N LEU A 123 6.39 9.73 1.82
CA LEU A 123 7.72 10.32 1.76
C LEU A 123 8.49 9.89 0.51
N PHE A 124 8.53 8.59 0.22
CA PHE A 124 9.24 8.09 -0.97
C PHE A 124 8.57 8.52 -2.27
N GLN A 125 7.25 8.66 -2.29
CA GLN A 125 6.52 9.24 -3.41
C GLN A 125 6.92 10.72 -3.62
N CYS A 126 7.01 11.52 -2.56
CA CYS A 126 7.50 12.89 -2.65
C CYS A 126 8.96 12.95 -3.15
N LEU A 127 9.85 12.12 -2.60
CA LEU A 127 11.25 12.07 -3.06
C LEU A 127 11.36 11.72 -4.54
N PHE A 128 10.54 10.78 -5.02
CA PHE A 128 10.46 10.44 -6.43
C PHE A 128 10.12 11.67 -7.28
N PHE A 129 9.07 12.43 -6.98
CA PHE A 129 8.72 13.60 -7.79
C PHE A 129 9.63 14.81 -7.56
N LYS A 130 10.38 14.88 -6.46
CA LYS A 130 11.22 16.03 -6.10
C LYS A 130 12.44 16.20 -7.01
N GLU A 131 12.98 15.09 -7.52
CA GLU A 131 14.14 15.09 -8.43
C GLU A 131 13.76 15.38 -9.88
N ARG A 132 12.46 15.58 -10.16
CA ARG A 132 11.92 15.73 -11.51
C ARG A 132 11.35 17.12 -11.70
N ASP A 133 11.47 17.63 -12.91
CA ASP A 133 10.85 18.88 -13.30
C ASP A 133 9.39 18.61 -13.76
N PRO A 134 8.37 19.19 -13.09
CA PRO A 134 6.97 18.97 -13.43
C PRO A 134 6.55 19.39 -14.84
N GLU A 135 7.27 20.33 -15.47
CA GLU A 135 6.91 20.85 -16.79
C GLU A 135 7.52 20.04 -17.94
N THR A 136 8.70 19.45 -17.73
CA THR A 136 9.46 18.78 -18.79
C THR A 136 9.45 17.26 -18.70
N ASP A 137 9.32 16.68 -17.49
CA ASP A 137 9.32 15.23 -17.32
C ASP A 137 7.93 14.64 -17.61
N PRO A 138 7.78 13.74 -18.61
CA PRO A 138 6.50 13.09 -18.90
C PRO A 138 5.96 12.25 -17.73
N ARG A 139 6.81 11.80 -16.80
CA ARG A 139 6.39 11.04 -15.61
C ARG A 139 5.61 11.88 -14.60
N CYS A 140 5.80 13.20 -14.64
CA CYS A 140 5.03 14.13 -13.83
C CYS A 140 3.61 14.34 -14.37
N VAL A 141 3.29 13.83 -15.57
CA VAL A 141 1.95 13.87 -16.17
C VAL A 141 1.35 12.48 -16.14
N ALA A 142 0.18 12.32 -15.54
CA ALA A 142 -0.45 11.02 -15.38
C ALA A 142 -1.97 11.08 -15.55
N GLY A 143 -2.54 9.93 -15.94
CA GLY A 143 -3.98 9.74 -15.93
C GLY A 143 -4.49 9.54 -14.50
N ALA A 144 -5.55 10.26 -14.15
CA ALA A 144 -6.19 10.15 -12.85
C ALA A 144 -7.69 9.95 -13.01
N VAL A 145 -8.29 9.23 -12.06
CA VAL A 145 -9.74 8.97 -12.04
C VAL A 145 -10.36 9.63 -10.83
N ILE A 146 -11.45 10.37 -11.04
CA ILE A 146 -12.19 11.04 -9.98
C ILE A 146 -12.98 10.00 -9.18
N TYR A 147 -12.75 9.89 -7.88
CA TYR A 147 -13.50 8.95 -7.02
C TYR A 147 -14.36 9.65 -5.96
N SER A 148 -14.19 10.95 -5.75
CA SER A 148 -15.02 11.72 -4.81
C SER A 148 -15.08 13.19 -5.19
N ILE A 149 -16.24 13.81 -4.98
CA ILE A 149 -16.45 15.25 -5.19
C ILE A 149 -16.34 16.00 -3.85
N ARG A 150 -15.75 17.20 -3.88
CA ARG A 150 -15.62 18.14 -2.75
C ARG A 150 -16.19 19.50 -3.16
N ASP A 151 -16.24 20.47 -2.24
CA ASP A 151 -16.85 21.79 -2.52
C ASP A 151 -16.02 22.65 -3.47
N ASN A 152 -14.70 22.55 -3.41
CA ASN A 152 -13.75 23.35 -4.19
C ASN A 152 -12.89 22.52 -5.15
N GLY A 153 -13.24 21.24 -5.35
CA GLY A 153 -12.44 20.35 -6.18
C GLY A 153 -12.90 18.91 -6.15
N VAL A 154 -12.00 18.02 -6.55
CA VAL A 154 -12.24 16.58 -6.66
C VAL A 154 -11.11 15.79 -6.01
N LEU A 155 -11.41 14.61 -5.49
CA LEU A 155 -10.39 13.65 -5.08
C LEU A 155 -10.15 12.68 -6.22
N VAL A 156 -8.87 12.52 -6.57
CA VAL A 156 -8.45 11.70 -7.69
C VAL A 156 -7.53 10.58 -7.23
N PHE A 157 -7.58 9.47 -7.96
CA PHE A 157 -6.66 8.36 -7.82
C PHE A 157 -5.83 8.23 -9.09
N VAL A 158 -4.51 8.22 -8.96
CA VAL A 158 -3.55 8.05 -10.06
C VAL A 158 -3.09 6.59 -10.04
N PRO A 159 -3.60 5.72 -10.94
CA PRO A 159 -3.35 4.29 -10.87
C PRO A 159 -1.89 3.90 -11.07
N GLU A 160 -1.15 4.67 -11.89
CA GLU A 160 0.25 4.42 -12.24
C GLU A 160 1.17 4.45 -11.02
N TYR A 161 0.97 5.44 -10.13
CA TYR A 161 1.78 5.64 -8.93
C TYR A 161 1.09 5.17 -7.64
N GLY A 162 -0.18 4.74 -7.74
CA GLY A 162 -0.99 4.37 -6.57
C GLY A 162 -1.27 5.54 -5.62
N VAL A 163 -1.19 6.77 -6.10
CA VAL A 163 -1.33 7.99 -5.28
C VAL A 163 -2.79 8.45 -5.26
N LYS A 164 -3.25 8.93 -4.11
CA LYS A 164 -4.52 9.63 -3.95
C LYS A 164 -4.23 11.08 -3.56
N GLY A 165 -4.95 12.01 -4.17
CA GLY A 165 -4.76 13.42 -3.85
C GLY A 165 -6.00 14.26 -4.14
N PRO A 166 -6.14 15.42 -3.49
CA PRO A 166 -7.08 16.43 -3.91
C PRO A 166 -6.54 17.16 -5.15
N VAL A 167 -7.45 17.44 -6.09
CA VAL A 167 -7.24 18.38 -7.20
C VAL A 167 -8.23 19.52 -6.99
N TYR A 168 -7.69 20.71 -6.79
CA TYR A 168 -8.52 21.90 -6.61
C TYR A 168 -8.96 22.43 -7.96
N LEU A 169 -10.25 22.75 -8.08
CA LEU A 169 -10.82 23.39 -9.27
C LEU A 169 -11.06 24.88 -9.09
N LYS A 170 -10.77 25.40 -7.88
CA LYS A 170 -10.78 26.82 -7.53
C LYS A 170 -9.50 27.17 -6.77
N ASN A 171 -8.77 28.18 -7.23
CA ASN A 171 -7.56 28.67 -6.57
C ASN A 171 -7.89 29.70 -5.48
N LYS A 172 -6.86 30.17 -4.75
CA LYS A 172 -7.03 31.13 -3.65
C LYS A 172 -7.41 32.52 -4.15
N GLU A 173 -7.06 32.82 -5.40
CA GLU A 173 -7.33 34.06 -6.12
C GLU A 173 -8.77 34.11 -6.67
N GLY A 174 -9.56 33.05 -6.48
CA GLY A 174 -10.96 32.98 -6.87
C GLY A 174 -11.20 32.60 -8.34
N GLN A 175 -10.15 32.23 -9.07
CA GLN A 175 -10.23 31.67 -10.41
C GLN A 175 -10.60 30.20 -10.35
N VAL A 176 -11.23 29.72 -11.41
CA VAL A 176 -11.70 28.35 -11.59
C VAL A 176 -11.09 27.74 -12.83
N VAL A 177 -11.00 26.41 -12.84
CA VAL A 177 -10.54 25.68 -14.02
C VAL A 177 -11.58 25.79 -15.13
N SER A 178 -11.17 26.35 -16.25
CA SER A 178 -11.90 26.37 -17.51
C SER A 178 -11.29 25.34 -18.47
N VAL A 179 -12.11 24.78 -19.35
CA VAL A 179 -11.67 23.78 -20.32
C VAL A 179 -11.77 24.39 -21.72
N GLY A 180 -10.63 24.50 -22.40
CA GLY A 180 -10.55 24.94 -23.78
C GLY A 180 -11.12 23.91 -24.77
N PRO A 181 -11.31 24.29 -26.05
CA PRO A 181 -11.85 23.40 -27.08
C PRO A 181 -11.00 22.13 -27.29
N ASP A 182 -9.69 22.22 -27.06
CA ASP A 182 -8.76 21.09 -27.18
C ASP A 182 -8.77 20.17 -25.96
N GLY A 183 -9.47 20.55 -24.88
CA GLY A 183 -9.54 19.83 -23.61
C GLY A 183 -8.45 20.23 -22.62
N THR A 184 -7.64 21.25 -22.94
CA THR A 184 -6.66 21.85 -22.02
C THR A 184 -7.35 22.65 -20.93
N CYS A 185 -6.77 22.65 -19.74
CA CYS A 185 -7.32 23.32 -18.57
C CYS A 185 -6.54 24.61 -18.27
N GLU A 186 -7.26 25.72 -18.14
CA GLU A 186 -6.70 27.04 -17.82
C GLU A 186 -7.46 27.71 -16.69
N TRP A 187 -6.76 28.49 -15.86
CA TRP A 187 -7.36 29.24 -14.76
C TRP A 187 -8.02 30.53 -15.27
N GLN A 188 -9.31 30.70 -14.97
CA GLN A 188 -10.09 31.88 -15.37
C GLN A 188 -11.03 32.33 -14.26
N SER A 189 -11.40 33.60 -14.21
CA SER A 189 -12.39 34.09 -13.26
C SER A 189 -13.75 33.40 -13.47
N GLY A 190 -14.34 32.90 -12.40
CA GLY A 190 -15.59 32.13 -12.50
C GLY A 190 -16.11 31.61 -11.17
N SER A 191 -17.09 30.72 -11.25
CA SER A 191 -17.72 30.09 -10.08
C SER A 191 -17.72 28.57 -10.19
N VAL A 192 -17.78 27.91 -9.03
CA VAL A 192 -17.86 26.45 -8.91
C VAL A 192 -19.19 26.10 -8.26
N GLN A 193 -19.90 25.17 -8.86
CA GLN A 193 -21.14 24.61 -8.35
C GLN A 193 -20.96 23.12 -8.12
N ARG A 194 -21.17 22.69 -6.87
CA ARG A 194 -21.11 21.29 -6.48
C ARG A 194 -22.50 20.66 -6.60
N HIS A 195 -22.54 19.49 -7.21
CA HIS A 195 -23.68 18.57 -7.18
C HIS A 195 -23.28 17.26 -6.48
N SER A 196 -24.22 16.31 -6.37
CA SER A 196 -23.98 15.03 -5.67
C SER A 196 -23.02 14.11 -6.42
N ASP A 197 -23.09 14.11 -7.75
CA ASP A 197 -22.39 13.21 -8.67
C ASP A 197 -21.35 13.92 -9.56
N HIS A 198 -21.37 15.26 -9.57
CA HIS A 198 -20.48 16.06 -10.40
C HIS A 198 -20.18 17.43 -9.79
N ILE A 199 -19.16 18.10 -10.33
CA ILE A 199 -18.82 19.48 -10.05
C ILE A 199 -18.72 20.25 -11.36
N ARG A 200 -19.35 21.42 -11.40
CA ARG A 200 -19.40 22.28 -12.59
C ARG A 200 -18.63 23.55 -12.32
N THR A 201 -17.67 23.86 -13.18
CA THR A 201 -16.99 25.16 -13.22
C THR A 201 -17.60 26.00 -14.33
N THR A 202 -17.87 27.26 -14.05
CA THR A 202 -18.42 28.22 -15.03
C THR A 202 -17.49 29.43 -15.09
N SER A 203 -16.93 29.67 -16.27
CA SER A 203 -16.06 30.81 -16.58
C SER A 203 -16.64 31.61 -17.76
N ALA A 204 -15.98 32.71 -18.13
CA ALA A 204 -16.38 33.53 -19.27
C ALA A 204 -16.31 32.78 -20.62
N CYS A 205 -15.45 31.77 -20.75
CA CYS A 205 -15.29 31.00 -21.99
C CYS A 205 -16.24 29.79 -22.11
N GLY A 206 -16.95 29.42 -21.04
CA GLY A 206 -17.87 28.29 -21.04
C GLY A 206 -18.00 27.62 -19.68
N SER A 207 -18.67 26.46 -19.64
CA SER A 207 -18.78 25.66 -18.43
C SER A 207 -18.21 24.26 -18.63
N ALA A 208 -17.35 23.82 -17.72
CA ALA A 208 -16.84 22.46 -17.68
C ALA A 208 -17.51 21.67 -16.56
N THR A 209 -17.71 20.37 -16.79
CA THR A 209 -18.32 19.47 -15.80
C THR A 209 -17.39 18.29 -15.59
N PHE A 210 -17.09 18.00 -14.33
CA PHE A 210 -16.29 16.85 -13.91
C PHE A 210 -17.17 15.92 -13.09
N ARG A 211 -17.33 14.67 -13.53
CA ARG A 211 -18.21 13.67 -12.90
C ARG A 211 -17.40 12.63 -12.14
N LEU A 212 -18.07 11.91 -11.24
CA LEU A 212 -17.51 10.71 -10.64
C LEU A 212 -17.11 9.70 -11.73
N PHE A 213 -15.94 9.10 -11.57
CA PHE A 213 -15.30 8.13 -12.47
C PHE A 213 -14.85 8.67 -13.83
N ASP A 214 -14.92 9.99 -14.05
CA ASP A 214 -14.28 10.60 -15.21
C ASP A 214 -12.74 10.48 -15.11
N HIS A 215 -12.12 10.28 -16.27
CA HIS A 215 -10.67 10.24 -16.42
C HIS A 215 -10.16 11.62 -16.83
N ILE A 216 -9.23 12.13 -16.05
CA ILE A 216 -8.57 13.41 -16.29
C ILE A 216 -7.06 13.23 -16.36
N THR A 217 -6.38 14.21 -16.95
CA THR A 217 -4.91 14.27 -16.93
C THR A 217 -4.48 15.25 -15.87
N VAL A 218 -3.62 14.79 -14.95
CA VAL A 218 -3.07 15.62 -13.87
C VAL A 218 -1.57 15.75 -13.98
N ARG A 219 -1.06 16.91 -13.57
CA ARG A 219 0.34 17.13 -13.24
C ARG A 219 0.55 16.81 -11.78
N VAL A 220 1.58 16.03 -11.47
CA VAL A 220 2.02 15.75 -10.12
C VAL A 220 3.29 16.55 -9.86
N SER A 221 3.27 17.36 -8.81
CA SER A 221 4.42 18.14 -8.37
C SER A 221 4.59 18.02 -6.86
N VAL A 222 5.77 18.37 -6.34
CA VAL A 222 6.03 18.38 -4.90
C VAL A 222 5.84 19.80 -4.36
N LEU A 223 4.93 19.93 -3.40
CA LEU A 223 4.80 21.14 -2.60
C LEU A 223 5.68 21.00 -1.37
N SER A 224 6.82 21.69 -1.40
CA SER A 224 7.70 21.79 -0.24
C SER A 224 7.22 22.81 0.76
N SER A 225 7.32 22.45 2.04
CA SER A 225 7.00 23.34 3.17
C SER A 225 8.22 23.50 4.06
N SER A 226 8.40 24.68 4.65
CA SER A 226 9.51 24.96 5.58
C SER A 226 9.29 24.34 6.96
N CYS A 227 8.05 24.09 7.35
CA CYS A 227 7.66 23.64 8.69
C CYS A 227 6.91 22.30 8.72
N HIS A 228 6.53 21.79 7.55
CA HIS A 228 5.81 20.53 7.41
C HIS A 228 6.51 19.62 6.40
N SER A 229 6.17 18.33 6.42
CA SER A 229 6.66 17.38 5.42
C SER A 229 6.22 17.78 4.03
N ASP A 230 7.09 17.54 3.04
CA ASP A 230 6.76 17.69 1.63
C ASP A 230 5.48 16.89 1.28
N THR A 231 4.62 17.46 0.47
CA THR A 231 3.36 16.82 0.03
C THR A 231 3.24 16.85 -1.47
N LEU A 232 2.52 15.88 -2.04
CA LEU A 232 2.21 15.89 -3.46
C LEU A 232 1.06 16.85 -3.76
N ASN A 233 1.27 17.71 -4.73
CA ASN A 233 0.27 18.58 -5.32
C ASN A 233 -0.15 17.99 -6.67
N MET A 234 -1.45 18.04 -6.96
CA MET A 234 -2.02 17.56 -8.21
C MET A 234 -2.82 18.67 -8.87
N GLU A 235 -2.45 18.99 -10.11
CA GLU A 235 -3.10 20.04 -10.91
C GLU A 235 -3.72 19.43 -12.16
N VAL A 236 -4.94 19.82 -12.49
CA VAL A 236 -5.60 19.34 -13.71
C VAL A 236 -5.04 20.06 -14.93
N ILE A 237 -4.51 19.31 -15.89
CA ILE A 237 -4.00 19.84 -17.17
C ILE A 237 -5.01 19.63 -18.29
N SER A 238 -5.76 18.52 -18.23
CA SER A 238 -6.77 18.22 -19.24
C SER A 238 -7.93 17.43 -18.67
N ASN A 239 -9.12 17.67 -19.22
CA ASN A 239 -10.32 16.89 -18.93
C ASN A 239 -10.42 15.58 -19.73
N LYS A 240 -9.41 15.26 -20.56
CA LYS A 240 -9.33 14.02 -21.34
C LYS A 240 -8.42 13.00 -20.64
N PRO A 241 -8.66 11.69 -20.86
CA PRO A 241 -7.78 10.65 -20.35
C PRO A 241 -6.37 10.78 -20.93
N HIS A 242 -5.37 10.68 -20.07
CA HIS A 242 -3.97 10.63 -20.49
C HIS A 242 -3.70 9.31 -21.20
N ARG A 243 -3.30 9.36 -22.48
CA ARG A 243 -2.76 8.19 -23.19
C ARG A 243 -1.25 8.23 -23.03
N SER A 244 -0.73 7.66 -21.95
CA SER A 244 0.70 7.43 -21.85
C SER A 244 1.11 6.46 -22.97
N SER A 245 2.15 6.79 -23.72
CA SER A 245 2.72 5.93 -24.76
C SER A 245 3.47 4.71 -24.19
N SER A 246 3.42 4.50 -22.88
CA SER A 246 3.97 3.33 -22.21
C SER A 246 2.90 2.25 -22.13
N THR A 247 2.96 1.30 -23.08
CA THR A 247 2.61 -0.09 -22.79
C THR A 247 3.18 -0.43 -21.41
N PRO A 248 2.45 -1.09 -20.49
CA PRO A 248 3.06 -1.56 -19.25
C PRO A 248 4.23 -2.45 -19.64
N GLN A 249 5.45 -1.91 -19.61
CA GLN A 249 6.65 -2.71 -19.66
C GLN A 249 6.54 -3.58 -18.41
N GLN A 250 6.19 -4.84 -18.61
CA GLN A 250 6.60 -5.87 -17.68
C GLN A 250 8.09 -5.65 -17.54
N VAL A 251 8.51 -5.07 -16.41
CA VAL A 251 9.92 -5.03 -16.04
C VAL A 251 10.38 -6.47 -16.20
N SER A 252 11.27 -6.73 -17.15
CA SER A 252 11.78 -8.09 -17.37
C SER A 252 12.28 -8.60 -16.02
N SER A 253 12.10 -9.89 -15.74
CA SER A 253 12.60 -10.52 -14.51
C SER A 253 14.06 -10.13 -14.23
N GLN A 254 14.85 -9.99 -15.30
CA GLN A 254 16.23 -9.51 -15.29
C GLN A 254 16.39 -8.08 -14.74
N GLY A 255 15.57 -7.12 -15.17
CA GLY A 255 15.65 -5.73 -14.68
C GLY A 255 15.27 -5.60 -13.20
N ARG A 256 14.34 -6.44 -12.72
CA ARG A 256 13.97 -6.49 -11.30
C ARG A 256 15.08 -7.09 -10.44
N ASN A 257 15.76 -8.15 -10.91
CA ASN A 257 16.87 -8.77 -10.20
C ASN A 257 18.09 -7.85 -10.10
N GLN A 258 18.42 -7.13 -11.18
CA GLN A 258 19.52 -6.17 -11.19
C GLN A 258 19.30 -5.01 -10.20
N LEU A 259 18.09 -4.45 -10.15
CA LEU A 259 17.73 -3.42 -9.18
C LEU A 259 17.81 -3.93 -7.72
N VAL A 260 17.37 -5.16 -7.47
CA VAL A 260 17.46 -5.77 -6.13
C VAL A 260 18.92 -5.96 -5.71
N GLN A 261 19.77 -6.47 -6.60
CA GLN A 261 21.20 -6.63 -6.34
C GLN A 261 21.90 -5.28 -6.06
N GLU A 262 21.56 -4.24 -6.82
CA GLU A 262 22.13 -2.90 -6.63
C GLU A 262 21.73 -2.29 -5.26
N VAL A 263 20.45 -2.42 -4.88
CA VAL A 263 19.96 -1.95 -3.57
C VAL A 263 20.61 -2.72 -2.43
N VAL A 264 20.82 -4.03 -2.57
CA VAL A 264 21.52 -4.85 -1.58
C VAL A 264 22.98 -4.39 -1.44
N ARG A 265 23.67 -4.17 -2.57
CA ARG A 265 25.06 -3.68 -2.55
C ARG A 265 25.20 -2.34 -1.84
N LEU A 266 24.30 -1.40 -2.13
CA LEU A 266 24.27 -0.08 -1.48
C LEU A 266 23.99 -0.18 0.03
N ALA A 267 23.11 -1.10 0.44
CA ALA A 267 22.82 -1.34 1.85
C ALA A 267 24.02 -1.94 2.61
N GLU A 268 24.76 -2.85 1.97
CA GLU A 268 26.00 -3.42 2.53
C GLU A 268 27.14 -2.41 2.61
N GLU A 269 27.27 -1.55 1.60
CA GLU A 269 28.23 -0.44 1.59
C GLU A 269 27.91 0.55 2.73
N ALA A 270 26.65 0.92 2.93
CA ALA A 270 26.20 1.77 4.04
C ALA A 270 26.43 1.12 5.43
N GLN A 271 26.30 -0.21 5.54
CA GLN A 271 26.63 -0.95 6.76
C GLN A 271 28.14 -1.06 7.03
N LYS A 272 28.99 -0.98 5.99
CA LYS A 272 30.46 -0.97 6.14
C LYS A 272 30.99 0.40 6.57
N GLU A 273 30.35 1.49 6.16
CA GLU A 273 30.74 2.85 6.57
C GLU A 273 30.36 3.19 8.02
N THR A 274 29.36 2.51 8.59
CA THR A 274 29.02 2.63 10.01
C THR A 274 29.99 1.80 10.86
N ARG A 275 30.97 2.48 11.48
CA ARG A 275 31.90 1.91 12.47
C ARG A 275 31.12 1.07 13.50
N LYS A 276 31.27 -0.26 13.47
CA LYS A 276 30.59 -1.20 14.38
C LYS A 276 30.76 -0.75 15.84
N PRO A 277 29.70 -0.37 16.57
CA PRO A 277 29.82 -0.06 17.98
C PRO A 277 30.28 -1.31 18.74
N LYS A 278 31.05 -1.12 19.82
CA LYS A 278 31.46 -2.21 20.70
C LYS A 278 30.20 -2.83 21.32
N LEU A 279 29.87 -4.05 20.90
CA LEU A 279 28.71 -4.81 21.38
C LEU A 279 28.66 -4.84 22.92
N SER A 280 27.49 -4.54 23.47
CA SER A 280 27.19 -4.58 24.91
C SER A 280 27.31 -6.01 25.45
N ARG A 281 27.30 -6.16 26.78
CA ARG A 281 27.40 -7.47 27.45
C ARG A 281 26.24 -8.40 27.07
N GLU A 282 25.04 -7.85 26.92
CA GLU A 282 23.82 -8.57 26.54
C GLU A 282 23.87 -9.04 25.08
N GLU A 283 24.41 -8.21 24.17
CA GLU A 283 24.57 -8.58 22.76
C GLU A 283 25.62 -9.69 22.54
N ARG A 284 26.55 -9.87 23.49
CA ARG A 284 27.50 -11.00 23.47
C ARG A 284 26.87 -12.31 23.94
N GLU A 285 25.88 -12.22 24.83
CA GLU A 285 25.19 -13.37 25.43
C GLU A 285 24.12 -13.92 24.47
N PHE A 286 23.41 -13.05 23.76
CA PHE A 286 22.36 -13.41 22.79
C PHE A 286 22.79 -13.33 21.32
N ARG A 287 24.08 -13.54 21.03
CA ARG A 287 24.58 -13.56 19.64
C ARG A 287 24.07 -14.78 18.87
N GLN A 288 23.92 -14.65 17.54
CA GLN A 288 23.68 -15.79 16.66
C GLN A 288 24.77 -16.87 16.86
N SER A 289 24.34 -18.13 16.95
CA SER A 289 25.23 -19.28 17.09
C SER A 289 26.20 -19.35 15.91
N LYS A 290 27.48 -19.64 16.17
CA LYS A 290 28.49 -19.83 15.12
C LYS A 290 28.36 -21.14 14.34
N THR A 291 27.43 -22.01 14.75
CA THR A 291 27.09 -23.25 14.06
C THR A 291 26.06 -22.97 12.97
N PRO A 292 26.06 -23.74 11.86
CA PRO A 292 25.05 -23.60 10.83
C PRO A 292 23.67 -23.77 11.47
N ASN A 293 22.93 -22.67 11.52
CA ASN A 293 21.59 -22.63 12.05
C ASN A 293 20.61 -22.41 10.89
N LEU A 294 19.31 -22.47 11.18
CA LEU A 294 18.28 -22.26 10.16
C LEU A 294 18.46 -20.93 9.41
N TYR A 295 19.07 -19.92 10.04
CA TYR A 295 19.35 -18.63 9.42
C TYR A 295 20.42 -18.74 8.33
N SER A 296 21.50 -19.51 8.56
CA SER A 296 22.52 -19.80 7.55
C SER A 296 21.94 -20.48 6.32
N LEU A 297 20.99 -21.42 6.51
CA LEU A 297 20.29 -22.09 5.42
C LEU A 297 19.39 -21.11 4.63
N LEU A 298 18.67 -20.23 5.33
CA LEU A 298 17.82 -19.23 4.69
C LEU A 298 18.62 -18.16 3.94
N GLU A 299 19.80 -17.82 4.44
CA GLU A 299 20.76 -16.93 3.79
C GLU A 299 21.31 -17.56 2.51
N GLU A 300 21.67 -18.85 2.55
CA GLU A 300 22.10 -19.60 1.37
C GLU A 300 20.97 -19.71 0.31
N ILE A 301 19.73 -19.96 0.72
CA ILE A 301 18.55 -19.95 -0.17
C ILE A 301 18.33 -18.55 -0.79
N ARG A 302 18.54 -17.48 0.00
CA ARG A 302 18.46 -16.10 -0.48
C ARG A 302 19.53 -15.83 -1.54
N GLU A 303 20.78 -16.20 -1.29
CA GLU A 303 21.87 -16.05 -2.26
C GLU A 303 21.60 -16.83 -3.56
N LEU A 304 21.11 -18.06 -3.44
CA LEU A 304 20.71 -18.88 -4.58
C LEU A 304 19.56 -18.26 -5.39
N SER A 305 18.62 -17.58 -4.74
CA SER A 305 17.53 -16.88 -5.43
C SER A 305 17.97 -15.64 -6.20
N LEU A 306 19.16 -15.10 -5.91
CA LEU A 306 19.75 -13.95 -6.58
C LEU A 306 20.64 -14.35 -7.78
N LEU A 307 20.95 -15.64 -7.93
CA LEU A 307 21.72 -16.18 -9.04
C LEU A 307 20.81 -16.51 -10.23
N ASP A 308 21.14 -16.00 -11.42
CA ASP A 308 20.38 -16.24 -12.64
C ASP A 308 20.70 -17.65 -13.19
N PRO A 309 19.71 -18.52 -13.47
CA PRO A 309 19.94 -19.89 -13.93
C PRO A 309 20.55 -19.98 -15.34
N GLU A 310 20.64 -18.88 -16.08
CA GLU A 310 21.22 -18.81 -17.44
C GLU A 310 22.76 -18.57 -17.44
N THR A 311 23.37 -18.40 -16.26
CA THR A 311 24.82 -18.13 -16.13
C THR A 311 25.70 -19.37 -15.92
N GLU A 312 25.14 -20.59 -15.95
CA GLU A 312 25.96 -21.79 -15.97
C GLU A 312 26.51 -22.06 -17.39
N PRO A 313 27.83 -22.32 -17.55
CA PRO A 313 28.37 -22.71 -18.83
C PRO A 313 27.77 -24.06 -19.24
N ARG A 314 27.07 -24.09 -20.38
CA ARG A 314 26.57 -25.35 -20.96
C ARG A 314 27.73 -26.34 -21.05
N PRO A 315 27.55 -27.60 -20.60
CA PRO A 315 28.58 -28.61 -20.76
C PRO A 315 28.85 -28.83 -22.26
N PRO A 316 30.08 -29.16 -22.67
CA PRO A 316 30.40 -29.38 -24.07
C PRO A 316 29.55 -30.52 -24.63
N GLU A 317 28.92 -30.29 -25.77
CA GLU A 317 28.11 -31.28 -26.49
C GLU A 317 28.94 -32.55 -26.71
N GLY A 318 28.50 -33.64 -26.07
CA GLY A 318 29.10 -34.96 -26.20
C GLY A 318 28.94 -35.47 -27.63
N THR A 319 30.05 -35.95 -28.17
CA THR A 319 30.21 -36.67 -29.42
C THR A 319 29.07 -37.66 -29.68
N GLN A 320 28.34 -37.49 -30.79
CA GLN A 320 27.50 -38.54 -31.36
C GLN A 320 28.37 -39.77 -31.65
N VAL A 321 28.06 -40.88 -31.00
CA VAL A 321 28.55 -42.19 -31.40
C VAL A 321 27.36 -42.90 -32.05
N ASP A 322 27.40 -42.99 -33.38
CA ASP A 322 26.62 -43.95 -34.15
C ASP A 322 27.11 -45.36 -33.77
N THR A 323 26.25 -46.18 -33.16
CA THR A 323 26.03 -47.61 -33.46
C THR A 323 24.90 -48.19 -32.62
#